data_AF-A0A358AEZ0-F1
#
_entry.id   AF-A0A358AEZ0-F1
#
_cell.length_a   1.000
_cell.length_b   1.000
_cell.length_c   1.000
_cell.angle_alpha   90.00
_cell.angle_beta   90.00
_cell.angle_gamma   90.00
#
_symmetry.space_group_name_H-M   'P 1'
#
loop_
_entity.id
_entity.type
_entity.pdbx_description
1 polymer ?
#
loop_
_entity_poly.entity_id
_entity_poly.type
_entity_poly.pdbx_seq_one_letter_code
_entity_poly.pdbx_strand_id
1 'polypeptide(L)'
;EEGKVCPSGQEALVAGGADNNQKAASAVPLQPEAASIFAKTVGQKEQPVPSAASEGPSSEEGKPCPPGQDSSSGDGKIYLSGRVSDPAMQISLAMKEFEPDMERSKELYAKALKLARELLKKAQAKEPIGFKEIKSLSDEFVNYLVLGDKTLLNLFYDNYDPQEYLPHHMVNVMIMSISLGLGLRYNRSKVDELSLGAFLNDIGTSEYLKLTLQPRQLSAGEYNQIKDHVSASVMILSSIKELPEAVIQAIKETHERMDGKGYPKGIKGGELSEYARIIAIADTYEAAVHSRVYRPKRSPHEVIKEMLSSASGSFDGRALKAFINLIGIYPAGSYVELNSAEIAKVISSNDNFPLRPMVHIIFDSNRKRLNEPRLINLAKQFNLYIKKQLLDEEVAKLTKEG
;
A
#
# COMPACT_ATOMS: atom_id res chain seq x y z
N GLU A 1 -45.48 -28.30 49.95
CA GLU A 1 -46.80 -28.84 49.55
C GLU A 1 -47.03 -28.37 48.12
N GLU A 2 -46.65 -29.21 47.15
CA GLU A 2 -47.56 -30.10 46.40
C GLU A 2 -48.43 -29.30 45.41
N GLY A 3 -48.48 -29.56 44.10
CA GLY A 3 -47.89 -30.64 43.33
C GLY A 3 -48.11 -30.45 41.81
N LYS A 4 -47.26 -31.16 41.07
CA LYS A 4 -47.23 -31.52 39.64
C LYS A 4 -48.60 -31.71 38.97
N VAL A 5 -48.67 -31.39 37.67
CA VAL A 5 -49.02 -32.36 36.59
C VAL A 5 -48.37 -31.95 35.25
N CYS A 6 -47.52 -32.82 34.72
CA CYS A 6 -47.37 -33.11 33.28
C CYS A 6 -47.86 -34.55 33.07
N PRO A 7 -48.34 -34.92 31.86
CA PRO A 7 -47.60 -35.96 31.14
C PRO A 7 -47.60 -35.71 29.60
N SER A 8 -46.45 -35.87 28.93
CA SER A 8 -46.05 -37.03 28.10
C SER A 8 -46.58 -37.02 26.65
N GLY A 9 -45.69 -37.23 25.67
CA GLY A 9 -46.05 -37.66 24.32
C GLY A 9 -44.97 -37.41 23.27
N GLN A 10 -44.21 -38.46 22.96
CA GLN A 10 -43.07 -38.52 22.05
C GLN A 10 -43.39 -38.38 20.55
N GLU A 11 -42.38 -37.89 19.83
CA GLU A 11 -41.83 -38.29 18.52
C GLU A 11 -42.76 -38.80 17.41
N ALA A 12 -42.70 -38.12 16.26
CA ALA A 12 -42.72 -38.78 14.95
C ALA A 12 -41.86 -38.00 13.94
N LEU A 13 -40.77 -38.65 13.52
CA LEU A 13 -40.00 -38.38 12.30
C LEU A 13 -40.89 -38.53 11.06
N VAL A 14 -40.91 -37.54 10.16
CA VAL A 14 -41.08 -37.79 8.72
C VAL A 14 -40.18 -36.82 7.94
N ALA A 15 -39.36 -37.42 7.09
CA ALA A 15 -38.46 -36.79 6.15
C ALA A 15 -39.19 -36.29 4.88
N GLY A 16 -38.58 -35.31 4.21
CA GLY A 16 -38.95 -34.80 2.89
C GLY A 16 -38.73 -33.28 2.88
N GLY A 17 -37.67 -32.71 2.30
CA GLY A 17 -37.07 -33.03 1.01
C GLY A 17 -37.72 -32.12 -0.04
N ALA A 18 -37.29 -30.87 -0.14
CA ALA A 18 -37.51 -30.01 -1.31
C ALA A 18 -36.51 -28.85 -1.34
N ASP A 19 -35.61 -28.96 -2.30
CA ASP A 19 -34.78 -27.95 -2.98
C ASP A 19 -34.86 -26.49 -2.51
N ASN A 20 -33.69 -25.95 -2.13
CA ASN A 20 -33.39 -24.55 -2.37
C ASN A 20 -32.09 -24.43 -3.16
N ASN A 21 -32.27 -24.55 -4.48
CA ASN A 21 -31.27 -24.33 -5.50
C ASN A 21 -31.41 -22.88 -5.98
N GLN A 22 -30.62 -21.95 -5.43
CA GLN A 22 -30.35 -20.67 -6.09
C GLN A 22 -28.89 -20.28 -5.95
N LYS A 23 -28.20 -20.56 -7.05
CA LYS A 23 -26.79 -20.35 -7.39
C LYS A 23 -26.27 -18.96 -7.02
N ALA A 24 -25.23 -18.95 -6.20
CA ALA A 24 -24.17 -17.97 -6.29
C ALA A 24 -23.40 -18.20 -7.62
N ALA A 25 -23.67 -17.36 -8.62
CA ALA A 25 -22.79 -17.19 -9.77
C ALA A 25 -21.80 -16.05 -9.41
N SER A 26 -20.49 -16.13 -9.61
CA SER A 26 -19.67 -17.09 -10.35
C SER A 26 -18.26 -17.11 -9.75
N ALA A 27 -17.88 -18.21 -9.09
CA ALA A 27 -16.48 -18.57 -8.89
C ALA A 27 -16.16 -19.69 -9.89
N VAL A 28 -15.37 -19.37 -10.92
CA VAL A 28 -14.84 -20.37 -11.85
C VAL A 28 -13.67 -21.08 -11.14
N PRO A 29 -13.63 -22.42 -11.09
CA PRO A 29 -12.54 -23.14 -10.45
C PRO A 29 -11.26 -23.03 -11.30
N LEU A 30 -10.17 -22.55 -10.71
CA LEU A 30 -8.87 -22.42 -11.40
C LEU A 30 -8.13 -23.76 -11.41
N GLN A 31 -7.91 -24.26 -12.63
CA GLN A 31 -6.88 -25.25 -12.98
C GLN A 31 -5.46 -24.63 -12.89
N PRO A 32 -4.39 -25.44 -12.81
CA PRO A 32 -3.05 -24.98 -12.46
C PRO A 32 -2.29 -24.42 -13.67
N GLU A 33 -2.42 -23.12 -13.97
CA GLU A 33 -1.61 -22.44 -15.02
C GLU A 33 -0.92 -21.12 -14.59
N ALA A 34 -0.94 -20.78 -13.29
CA ALA A 34 -0.37 -19.52 -12.80
C ALA A 34 1.15 -19.35 -13.02
N ALA A 35 1.89 -20.43 -13.25
CA ALA A 35 3.33 -20.39 -13.51
C ALA A 35 3.68 -19.93 -14.95
N SER A 36 2.78 -20.11 -15.92
CA SER A 36 3.06 -19.82 -17.34
C SER A 36 2.89 -18.33 -17.69
N ILE A 37 1.98 -17.64 -16.99
CA ILE A 37 1.66 -16.23 -17.24
C ILE A 37 2.80 -15.31 -16.77
N PHE A 38 3.46 -15.63 -15.66
CA PHE A 38 4.61 -14.86 -15.15
C PHE A 38 5.79 -14.86 -16.13
N ALA A 39 6.04 -15.98 -16.82
CA ALA A 39 7.10 -16.08 -17.82
C ALA A 39 6.82 -15.24 -19.09
N LYS A 40 5.55 -15.14 -19.51
CA LYS A 40 5.16 -14.38 -20.71
C LYS A 40 5.27 -12.86 -20.54
N THR A 41 4.98 -12.34 -19.35
CA THR A 41 5.05 -10.89 -19.06
C THR A 41 6.48 -10.38 -18.82
N VAL A 42 7.46 -11.27 -18.62
CA VAL A 42 8.86 -10.94 -18.35
C VAL A 42 9.74 -11.01 -19.61
N GLY A 43 9.26 -11.65 -20.70
CA GLY A 43 10.09 -12.02 -21.85
C GLY A 43 10.32 -10.97 -22.94
N GLN A 44 9.69 -9.78 -22.90
CA GLN A 44 9.90 -8.78 -23.96
C GLN A 44 11.05 -7.83 -23.60
N LYS A 45 12.23 -8.11 -24.15
CA LYS A 45 13.36 -7.16 -24.20
C LYS A 45 13.11 -6.18 -25.35
N GLU A 46 12.94 -4.90 -25.05
CA GLU A 46 13.00 -3.83 -26.05
C GLU A 46 14.46 -3.58 -26.47
N GLN A 47 14.69 -3.45 -27.78
CA GLN A 47 15.99 -3.14 -28.37
C GLN A 47 16.31 -1.63 -28.24
N PRO A 48 17.57 -1.23 -28.00
CA PRO A 48 17.95 0.17 -27.92
C PRO A 48 18.04 0.81 -29.31
N VAL A 49 17.50 2.02 -29.43
CA VAL A 49 17.63 2.92 -30.59
C VAL A 49 18.98 3.66 -30.51
N PRO A 50 19.73 3.86 -31.61
CA PRO A 50 21.03 4.50 -31.57
C PRO A 50 20.92 6.04 -31.48
N SER A 51 21.75 6.64 -30.62
CA SER A 51 21.93 8.10 -30.49
C SER A 51 23.16 8.57 -31.27
N ALA A 52 22.99 9.65 -32.03
CA ALA A 52 24.03 10.30 -32.83
C ALA A 52 24.82 11.35 -32.02
N ALA A 53 26.02 11.63 -32.51
CA ALA A 53 27.12 12.40 -31.91
C ALA A 53 26.91 13.92 -31.74
N SER A 54 27.69 14.53 -30.85
CA SER A 54 28.47 15.76 -31.17
C SER A 54 29.54 16.08 -30.11
N GLU A 55 30.63 16.65 -30.61
CA GLU A 55 31.95 16.92 -30.00
C GLU A 55 31.98 18.10 -29.00
N GLY A 56 33.10 18.24 -28.27
CA GLY A 56 33.38 19.27 -27.23
C GLY A 56 33.57 20.72 -27.76
N PRO A 57 34.14 21.67 -26.97
CA PRO A 57 35.52 21.52 -26.44
C PRO A 57 35.85 22.20 -25.07
N SER A 58 37.07 21.87 -24.57
CA SER A 58 38.10 22.61 -23.77
C SER A 58 37.74 23.96 -23.09
N SER A 59 38.34 24.47 -22.00
CA SER A 59 39.43 24.18 -21.05
C SER A 59 39.57 25.46 -20.20
N GLU A 60 39.98 25.40 -18.93
CA GLU A 60 41.01 26.28 -18.31
C GLU A 60 41.02 26.20 -16.77
N GLU A 61 42.24 26.14 -16.23
CA GLU A 61 42.60 26.03 -14.82
C GLU A 61 42.73 27.41 -14.15
N GLY A 62 42.43 27.51 -12.84
CA GLY A 62 42.71 28.69 -12.02
C GLY A 62 42.88 28.37 -10.53
N LYS A 63 44.02 28.79 -9.98
CA LYS A 63 44.66 28.48 -8.67
C LYS A 63 43.87 28.82 -7.37
N PRO A 64 44.30 28.29 -6.19
CA PRO A 64 43.54 28.33 -4.92
C PRO A 64 43.93 29.49 -3.98
N CYS A 65 43.02 29.85 -3.05
CA CYS A 65 43.25 30.78 -1.93
C CYS A 65 42.73 30.18 -0.58
N PRO A 66 43.22 30.66 0.58
CA PRO A 66 43.48 29.88 1.82
C PRO A 66 42.30 29.82 2.82
N PRO A 67 42.37 29.01 3.91
CA PRO A 67 41.23 28.73 4.77
C PRO A 67 41.05 29.76 5.88
N GLY A 68 39.81 30.20 6.09
CA GLY A 68 39.36 30.93 7.27
C GLY A 68 38.63 29.98 8.22
N GLN A 69 39.03 30.02 9.49
CA GLN A 69 38.40 29.35 10.62
C GLN A 69 37.11 30.07 11.06
N ASP A 70 36.42 29.38 11.97
CA ASP A 70 35.33 29.80 12.88
C ASP A 70 33.93 29.38 12.44
N SER A 71 32.99 29.02 13.32
CA SER A 71 32.97 28.47 14.69
C SER A 71 31.48 28.18 14.97
N SER A 72 31.19 27.23 15.85
CA SER A 72 29.89 26.83 16.43
C SER A 72 28.66 27.75 16.28
N SER A 73 27.48 27.18 16.00
CA SER A 73 26.43 26.88 16.99
C SER A 73 25.02 26.73 16.37
N GLY A 74 24.30 25.71 16.85
CA GLY A 74 22.85 25.63 17.05
C GLY A 74 21.90 26.11 15.94
N ASP A 75 21.56 25.20 15.03
CA ASP A 75 20.19 24.99 14.53
C ASP A 75 20.23 23.74 13.63
N GLY A 76 19.21 22.89 13.71
CA GLY A 76 19.10 21.62 12.97
C GLY A 76 18.95 21.75 11.46
N LYS A 77 19.75 22.58 10.81
CA LYS A 77 19.92 22.65 9.36
C LYS A 77 21.26 22.03 9.01
N ILE A 78 21.22 20.90 8.30
CA ILE A 78 22.39 20.34 7.66
C ILE A 78 22.77 21.29 6.52
N TYR A 79 23.65 22.25 6.78
CA TYR A 79 24.39 22.94 5.73
C TYR A 79 25.70 22.20 5.53
N LEU A 80 25.76 21.33 4.52
CA LEU A 80 27.02 20.77 4.05
C LEU A 80 27.82 21.90 3.39
N SER A 81 28.79 22.44 4.12
CA SER A 81 29.82 23.33 3.60
C SER A 81 30.76 22.56 2.68
N GLY A 82 30.33 22.38 1.43
CA GLY A 82 31.12 21.79 0.37
C GLY A 82 30.36 21.89 -0.93
N ARG A 83 30.84 22.68 -1.88
CA ARG A 83 30.22 22.85 -3.21
C ARG A 83 30.23 21.53 -3.98
N VAL A 84 29.21 20.71 -3.77
CA VAL A 84 28.80 19.69 -4.73
C VAL A 84 27.63 20.30 -5.50
N SER A 85 27.86 20.81 -6.70
CA SER A 85 26.83 21.51 -7.50
C SER A 85 25.81 20.56 -8.13
N ASP A 86 26.03 19.25 -8.06
CA ASP A 86 25.15 18.24 -8.64
C ASP A 86 24.13 17.72 -7.60
N PRO A 87 22.82 18.00 -7.78
CA PRO A 87 21.77 17.49 -6.91
C PRO A 87 21.75 15.95 -6.79
N ALA A 88 22.13 15.21 -7.84
CA ALA A 88 22.17 13.76 -7.80
C ALA A 88 23.29 13.25 -6.88
N MET A 89 24.44 13.92 -6.88
CA MET A 89 25.56 13.61 -6.00
C MET A 89 25.26 13.98 -4.54
N GLN A 90 24.55 15.10 -4.30
CA GLN A 90 24.07 15.45 -2.96
C GLN A 90 23.08 14.42 -2.41
N ILE A 91 22.11 13.97 -3.24
CA ILE A 91 21.18 12.90 -2.85
C ILE A 91 21.94 11.61 -2.58
N SER A 92 22.91 11.23 -3.42
CA SER A 92 23.73 10.03 -3.20
C SER A 92 24.56 10.08 -1.92
N LEU A 93 25.05 11.25 -1.52
CA LEU A 93 25.78 11.44 -0.27
C LEU A 93 24.81 11.38 0.92
N ALA A 94 23.68 12.08 0.84
CA ALA A 94 22.64 12.02 1.87
C ALA A 94 22.08 10.60 2.07
N MET A 95 21.89 9.82 1.00
CA MET A 95 21.48 8.42 1.08
C MET A 95 22.52 7.52 1.77
N LYS A 96 23.81 7.86 1.69
CA LYS A 96 24.87 7.12 2.38
C LYS A 96 24.93 7.44 3.87
N GLU A 97 24.54 8.66 4.24
CA GLU A 97 24.56 9.15 5.63
C GLU A 97 23.20 8.99 6.34
N PHE A 98 22.13 8.76 5.59
CA PHE A 98 20.79 8.57 6.14
C PHE A 98 20.68 7.19 6.79
N GLU A 99 20.74 7.17 8.12
CA GLU A 99 20.29 6.03 8.91
C GLU A 99 18.79 6.17 9.18
N PRO A 100 17.95 5.22 8.71
CA PRO A 100 16.53 5.24 9.02
C PRO A 100 16.31 5.11 10.54
N ASP A 101 15.74 6.16 11.13
CA ASP A 101 15.41 6.22 12.55
C ASP A 101 13.93 5.90 12.73
N MET A 102 13.67 4.70 13.28
CA MET A 102 12.34 4.18 13.52
C MET A 102 11.45 5.14 14.32
N GLU A 103 12.00 5.86 15.30
CA GLU A 103 11.21 6.77 16.12
C GLU A 103 10.81 8.02 15.32
N ARG A 104 11.71 8.57 14.50
CA ARG A 104 11.36 9.69 13.60
C ARG A 104 10.31 9.31 12.56
N SER A 105 10.40 8.11 11.97
CA SER A 105 9.40 7.64 11.01
C SER A 105 8.03 7.51 11.67
N LYS A 106 7.96 7.03 12.92
CA LYS A 106 6.73 6.97 13.72
C LYS A 106 6.20 8.35 14.05
N GLU A 107 7.04 9.29 14.45
CA GLU A 107 6.66 10.68 14.73
C GLU A 107 6.08 11.36 13.48
N LEU A 108 6.71 11.18 12.32
CA LEU A 108 6.22 11.69 11.04
C LEU A 108 4.87 11.06 10.66
N TYR A 109 4.72 9.75 10.82
CA TYR A 109 3.45 9.06 10.61
C TYR A 109 2.36 9.59 11.56
N ALA A 110 2.65 9.76 12.84
CA ALA A 110 1.71 10.31 13.83
C ALA A 110 1.31 11.76 13.51
N LYS A 111 2.27 12.58 13.06
CA LYS A 111 2.01 13.95 12.55
C LYS A 111 1.07 13.92 11.34
N ALA A 112 1.27 12.98 10.42
CA ALA A 112 0.40 12.80 9.27
C ALA A 112 -1.02 12.41 9.66
N LEU A 113 -1.18 11.47 10.59
CA LEU A 113 -2.49 11.10 11.12
C LEU A 113 -3.21 12.26 11.79
N LYS A 114 -2.48 13.10 12.56
CA LYS A 114 -3.05 14.29 13.17
C LYS A 114 -3.59 15.24 12.11
N LEU A 115 -2.79 15.55 11.08
CA LEU A 115 -3.23 16.40 9.98
C LEU A 115 -4.43 15.78 9.24
N ALA A 116 -4.39 14.48 8.92
CA ALA A 116 -5.48 13.79 8.25
C ALA A 116 -6.81 13.93 9.02
N ARG A 117 -6.80 13.72 10.35
CA ARG A 117 -7.98 13.92 11.20
C ARG A 117 -8.51 15.35 11.16
N GLU A 118 -7.60 16.33 11.24
CA GLU A 118 -7.96 17.74 11.17
C GLU A 118 -8.60 18.09 9.82
N LEU A 119 -8.03 17.60 8.71
CA LEU A 119 -8.56 17.80 7.36
C LEU A 119 -9.95 17.17 7.19
N LEU A 120 -10.13 15.93 7.63
CA LEU A 120 -11.43 15.23 7.56
C LEU A 120 -12.51 15.96 8.37
N LYS A 121 -12.16 16.47 9.55
CA LYS A 121 -13.08 17.29 10.37
C LYS A 121 -13.47 18.59 9.67
N LYS A 122 -12.48 19.30 9.10
CA LYS A 122 -12.72 20.53 8.33
C LYS A 122 -13.57 20.28 7.10
N ALA A 123 -13.27 19.22 6.34
CA ALA A 123 -14.06 18.80 5.18
C ALA A 123 -15.52 18.53 5.56
N GLN A 124 -15.76 17.78 6.63
CA GLN A 124 -17.11 17.51 7.13
C GLN A 124 -17.84 18.79 7.58
N ALA A 125 -17.13 19.72 8.22
CA ALA A 125 -17.66 21.02 8.63
C ALA A 125 -17.76 22.05 7.48
N LYS A 126 -17.30 21.69 6.28
CA LYS A 126 -17.18 22.58 5.11
C LYS A 126 -16.33 23.82 5.38
N GLU A 127 -15.33 23.68 6.24
CA GLU A 127 -14.36 24.72 6.56
C GLU A 127 -13.23 24.77 5.52
N PRO A 128 -12.62 25.94 5.28
CA PRO A 128 -11.48 26.05 4.38
C PRO A 128 -10.29 25.17 4.81
N ILE A 129 -9.69 24.50 3.83
CA ILE A 129 -8.49 23.67 4.01
C ILE A 129 -7.26 24.46 3.56
N GLY A 130 -6.24 24.52 4.41
CA GLY A 130 -4.97 25.16 4.11
C GLY A 130 -4.04 24.26 3.30
N PHE A 131 -3.50 24.78 2.19
CA PHE A 131 -2.57 24.03 1.33
C PHE A 131 -1.17 23.88 1.94
N LYS A 132 -0.70 24.88 2.70
CA LYS A 132 0.68 24.96 3.18
C LYS A 132 1.07 23.78 4.06
N GLU A 133 0.21 23.41 5.00
CA GLU A 133 0.45 22.29 5.92
C GLU A 133 0.47 20.96 5.17
N ILE A 134 -0.41 20.79 4.18
CA ILE A 134 -0.46 19.59 3.33
C ILE A 134 0.81 19.47 2.50
N LYS A 135 1.24 20.56 1.84
CA LYS A 135 2.46 20.55 1.03
C LYS A 135 3.70 20.29 1.88
N SER A 136 3.81 20.91 3.06
CA SER A 136 4.92 20.66 3.99
C SER A 136 4.99 19.19 4.41
N LEU A 137 3.86 18.59 4.78
CA LEU A 137 3.81 17.17 5.14
C LEU A 137 4.22 16.29 3.95
N SER A 138 3.65 16.55 2.78
CA SER A 138 3.98 15.85 1.53
C SER A 138 5.49 15.90 1.25
N ASP A 139 6.10 17.08 1.36
CA ASP A 139 7.55 17.26 1.16
C ASP A 139 8.39 16.46 2.15
N GLU A 140 8.00 16.41 3.42
CA GLU A 140 8.68 15.61 4.44
C GLU A 140 8.64 14.11 4.09
N PHE A 141 7.48 13.58 3.70
CA PHE A 141 7.35 12.17 3.29
C PHE A 141 8.17 11.85 2.04
N VAL A 142 8.11 12.72 1.03
CA VAL A 142 8.89 12.54 -0.20
C VAL A 142 10.39 12.53 0.12
N ASN A 143 10.86 13.44 0.97
CA ASN A 143 12.27 13.47 1.38
C ASN A 143 12.70 12.18 2.11
N TYR A 144 11.92 11.71 3.08
CA TYR A 144 12.23 10.47 3.82
C TYR A 144 12.27 9.25 2.88
N LEU A 145 11.29 9.12 1.98
CA LEU A 145 11.21 7.98 1.07
C LEU A 145 12.26 8.03 -0.03
N VAL A 146 12.65 9.22 -0.51
CA VAL A 146 13.77 9.40 -1.45
C VAL A 146 15.10 8.95 -0.82
N LEU A 147 15.28 9.21 0.48
CA LEU A 147 16.47 8.76 1.22
C LEU A 147 16.45 7.25 1.52
N GLY A 148 15.38 6.54 1.13
CA GLY A 148 15.30 5.09 1.21
C GLY A 148 14.78 4.56 2.54
N ASP A 149 14.04 5.38 3.31
CA ASP A 149 13.44 4.93 4.56
C ASP A 149 12.36 3.85 4.34
N LYS A 150 12.76 2.59 4.48
CA LYS A 150 11.83 1.45 4.43
C LYS A 150 10.93 1.36 5.67
N THR A 151 11.20 2.14 6.71
CA THR A 151 10.43 2.09 7.96
C THR A 151 9.01 2.59 7.78
N LEU A 152 8.81 3.65 7.00
CA LEU A 152 7.46 4.13 6.68
C LEU A 152 6.61 3.06 5.95
N LEU A 153 7.24 2.24 5.10
CA LEU A 153 6.57 1.08 4.48
C LEU A 153 6.29 -0.05 5.47
N ASN A 154 7.05 -0.17 6.56
CA ASN A 154 6.75 -1.14 7.60
C ASN A 154 5.55 -0.70 8.44
N LEU A 155 5.42 0.60 8.74
CA LEU A 155 4.27 1.16 9.48
C LEU A 155 2.95 0.97 8.74
N PHE A 156 2.98 0.83 7.41
CA PHE A 156 1.80 0.46 6.61
C PHE A 156 1.11 -0.79 7.14
N TYR A 157 1.87 -1.79 7.62
CA TYR A 157 1.30 -3.08 8.06
C TYR A 157 0.87 -3.09 9.53
N ASP A 158 1.03 -1.98 10.25
CA ASP A 158 0.61 -1.90 11.64
C ASP A 158 -0.92 -1.95 11.73
N ASN A 159 -1.43 -2.72 12.70
CA ASN A 159 -2.87 -2.78 12.96
C ASN A 159 -3.32 -1.52 13.71
N TYR A 160 -4.48 -1.00 13.34
CA TYR A 160 -5.14 0.14 13.99
C TYR A 160 -6.64 -0.15 14.17
N ASP A 161 -7.30 0.64 15.02
CA ASP A 161 -8.75 0.55 15.21
C ASP A 161 -9.46 0.78 13.86
N PRO A 162 -10.32 -0.13 13.39
CA PRO A 162 -11.09 0.06 12.17
C PRO A 162 -11.94 1.35 12.14
N GLN A 163 -12.25 1.96 13.29
CA GLN A 163 -12.89 3.27 13.37
C GLN A 163 -12.00 4.41 12.91
N GLU A 164 -10.68 4.26 13.05
CA GLU A 164 -9.65 5.20 12.63
C GLU A 164 -9.15 4.92 11.20
N TYR A 165 -9.88 4.09 10.43
CA TYR A 165 -9.46 3.67 9.10
C TYR A 165 -9.14 4.83 8.17
N LEU A 166 -10.01 5.85 8.08
CA LEU A 166 -9.89 6.87 7.03
C LEU A 166 -8.61 7.73 7.15
N PRO A 167 -8.23 8.25 8.34
CA PRO A 167 -6.94 8.90 8.52
C PRO A 167 -5.74 8.01 8.16
N HIS A 168 -5.76 6.74 8.55
CA HIS A 168 -4.68 5.79 8.23
C HIS A 168 -4.61 5.51 6.72
N HIS A 169 -5.74 5.30 6.08
CA HIS A 169 -5.85 5.08 4.64
C HIS A 169 -5.20 6.23 3.85
N MET A 170 -5.51 7.49 4.18
CA MET A 170 -4.90 8.66 3.53
C MET A 170 -3.36 8.63 3.61
N VAL A 171 -2.80 8.33 4.79
CA VAL A 171 -1.35 8.27 5.00
C VAL A 171 -0.73 7.07 4.28
N ASN A 172 -1.34 5.90 4.40
CA ASN A 172 -0.87 4.65 3.79
C ASN A 172 -0.85 4.73 2.27
N VAL A 173 -1.92 5.23 1.65
CA VAL A 173 -2.01 5.40 0.20
C VAL A 173 -0.96 6.40 -0.29
N MET A 174 -0.68 7.47 0.47
CA MET A 174 0.40 8.41 0.18
C MET A 174 1.78 7.73 0.19
N ILE A 175 2.12 7.00 1.27
CA ILE A 175 3.41 6.29 1.40
C ILE A 175 3.62 5.33 0.22
N MET A 176 2.59 4.53 -0.09
CA MET A 176 2.64 3.53 -1.15
C MET A 176 2.74 4.15 -2.53
N SER A 177 2.01 5.23 -2.79
CA SER A 177 2.04 5.94 -4.07
C SER A 177 3.40 6.61 -4.31
N ILE A 178 3.96 7.30 -3.30
CA ILE A 178 5.31 7.88 -3.40
C ILE A 178 6.33 6.79 -3.70
N SER A 179 6.31 5.71 -2.93
CA SER A 179 7.27 4.60 -3.09
C SER A 179 7.16 3.95 -4.48
N LEU A 180 5.95 3.81 -5.01
CA LEU A 180 5.72 3.32 -6.37
C LEU A 180 6.21 4.30 -7.43
N GLY A 181 5.95 5.60 -7.27
CA GLY A 181 6.48 6.65 -8.15
C GLY A 181 8.01 6.66 -8.21
N LEU A 182 8.68 6.51 -7.06
CA LEU A 182 10.14 6.38 -6.98
C LEU A 182 10.64 5.10 -7.67
N GLY A 183 9.96 3.96 -7.48
CA GLY A 183 10.25 2.71 -8.18
C GLY A 183 10.09 2.82 -9.70
N LEU A 184 9.15 3.65 -10.16
CA LEU A 184 8.94 4.00 -11.57
C LEU A 184 9.86 5.12 -12.09
N ARG A 185 10.81 5.59 -11.26
CA ARG A 185 11.79 6.63 -11.59
C ARG A 185 11.17 7.99 -11.92
N TYR A 186 10.05 8.33 -11.26
CA TYR A 186 9.48 9.67 -11.39
C TYR A 186 10.42 10.72 -10.81
N ASN A 187 10.46 11.88 -11.46
CA ASN A 187 11.19 13.03 -10.94
C ASN A 187 10.47 13.63 -9.71
N ARG A 188 11.16 14.52 -9.01
CA ARG A 188 10.63 15.16 -7.79
C ARG A 188 9.26 15.80 -7.98
N SER A 189 9.06 16.56 -9.06
CA SER A 189 7.79 17.24 -9.33
C SER A 189 6.63 16.25 -9.45
N LYS A 190 6.82 15.15 -10.19
CA LYS A 190 5.80 14.11 -10.34
C LYS A 190 5.51 13.39 -9.02
N VAL A 191 6.54 13.14 -8.21
CA VAL A 191 6.39 12.48 -6.91
C VAL A 191 5.66 13.37 -5.91
N ASP A 192 5.91 14.68 -5.92
CA ASP A 192 5.19 15.65 -5.10
C ASP A 192 3.70 15.69 -5.45
N GLU A 193 3.36 15.79 -6.75
CA GLU A 193 1.97 15.77 -7.20
C GLU A 193 1.28 14.44 -6.87
N LEU A 194 1.97 13.33 -7.05
CA LEU A 194 1.48 12.01 -6.70
C LEU A 194 1.23 11.87 -5.19
N SER A 195 2.11 12.42 -4.35
CA SER A 195 1.95 12.48 -2.90
C SER A 195 0.69 13.24 -2.50
N LEU A 196 0.49 14.44 -3.07
CA LEU A 196 -0.69 15.27 -2.80
C LEU A 196 -1.99 14.55 -3.23
N GLY A 197 -2.01 13.98 -4.44
CA GLY A 197 -3.18 13.27 -4.95
C GLY A 197 -3.52 12.03 -4.13
N ALA A 198 -2.51 11.27 -3.73
CA ALA A 198 -2.68 10.07 -2.92
C ALA A 198 -3.19 10.38 -1.50
N PHE A 199 -2.67 11.43 -0.86
CA PHE A 199 -3.09 11.80 0.49
C PHE A 199 -4.53 12.35 0.55
N LEU A 200 -4.99 12.97 -0.54
CA LEU A 200 -6.26 13.69 -0.59
C LEU A 200 -7.37 12.95 -1.37
N ASN A 201 -7.08 11.80 -2.00
CA ASN A 201 -7.99 11.13 -2.94
C ASN A 201 -9.40 10.87 -2.39
N ASP A 202 -9.48 10.45 -1.13
CA ASP A 202 -10.69 9.96 -0.48
C ASP A 202 -11.18 10.92 0.63
N ILE A 203 -10.72 12.19 0.62
CA ILE A 203 -11.11 13.18 1.65
C ILE A 203 -12.64 13.36 1.73
N GLY A 204 -13.34 13.27 0.59
CA GLY A 204 -14.80 13.35 0.51
C GLY A 204 -15.53 12.21 1.21
N THR A 205 -14.83 11.11 1.57
CA THR A 205 -15.39 10.04 2.41
C THR A 205 -15.82 10.58 3.78
N SER A 206 -15.30 11.73 4.22
CA SER A 206 -15.74 12.43 5.44
C SER A 206 -17.25 12.72 5.47
N GLU A 207 -17.89 12.91 4.31
CA GLU A 207 -19.34 13.15 4.20
C GLU A 207 -20.16 11.86 4.40
N TYR A 208 -19.54 10.69 4.27
CA TYR A 208 -20.18 9.38 4.29
C TYR A 208 -19.83 8.54 5.52
N LEU A 209 -19.19 9.14 6.54
CA LEU A 209 -18.75 8.42 7.75
C LEU A 209 -19.89 7.68 8.47
N LYS A 210 -21.12 8.21 8.43
CA LYS A 210 -22.30 7.53 8.99
C LYS A 210 -22.57 6.17 8.36
N LEU A 211 -22.25 5.99 7.07
CA LEU A 211 -22.36 4.71 6.38
C LEU A 211 -21.13 3.85 6.60
N THR A 212 -19.93 4.42 6.42
CA THR A 212 -18.67 3.64 6.48
C THR A 212 -18.33 3.11 7.88
N LEU A 213 -18.92 3.68 8.93
CA LEU A 213 -18.75 3.25 10.32
C LEU A 213 -19.88 2.33 10.83
N GLN A 214 -20.77 1.84 9.95
CA GLN A 214 -21.79 0.87 10.35
C GLN A 214 -21.15 -0.51 10.65
N PRO A 215 -21.42 -1.15 11.80
CA PRO A 215 -20.87 -2.46 12.17
C PRO A 215 -21.62 -3.61 11.49
N ARG A 216 -21.93 -3.46 10.20
CA ARG A 216 -22.57 -4.46 9.35
C ARG A 216 -22.16 -4.28 7.90
N GLN A 217 -22.32 -5.31 7.10
CA GLN A 217 -22.14 -5.18 5.66
C GLN A 217 -23.07 -4.09 5.09
N LEU A 218 -22.53 -3.34 4.14
CA LEU A 218 -23.25 -2.31 3.41
C LEU A 218 -24.13 -2.96 2.34
N SER A 219 -25.34 -2.43 2.17
CA SER A 219 -26.17 -2.79 1.02
C SER A 219 -25.58 -2.22 -0.28
N ALA A 220 -26.00 -2.78 -1.42
CA ALA A 220 -25.58 -2.26 -2.73
C ALA A 220 -25.93 -0.77 -2.93
N GLY A 221 -27.07 -0.32 -2.39
CA GLY A 221 -27.49 1.08 -2.43
C GLY A 221 -26.57 1.99 -1.61
N GLU A 222 -26.24 1.61 -0.38
CA GLU A 222 -25.30 2.35 0.48
C GLU A 222 -23.90 2.38 -0.12
N TYR A 223 -23.46 1.27 -0.69
CA TYR A 223 -22.17 1.21 -1.39
C TYR A 223 -22.15 2.16 -2.60
N ASN A 224 -23.24 2.20 -3.38
CA ASN A 224 -23.35 3.15 -4.49
C ASN A 224 -23.37 4.61 -4.02
N GLN A 225 -23.99 4.93 -2.89
CA GLN A 225 -23.91 6.27 -2.30
C GLN A 225 -22.49 6.64 -1.90
N ILE A 226 -21.72 5.71 -1.33
CA ILE A 226 -20.32 5.97 -0.96
C ILE A 226 -19.47 6.32 -2.18
N LYS A 227 -19.77 5.81 -3.39
CA LYS A 227 -19.01 6.17 -4.61
C LYS A 227 -19.03 7.66 -4.92
N ASP A 228 -20.04 8.38 -4.43
CA ASP A 228 -20.13 9.84 -4.60
C ASP A 228 -19.04 10.61 -3.81
N HIS A 229 -18.28 9.94 -2.94
CA HIS A 229 -17.12 10.52 -2.27
C HIS A 229 -16.08 11.09 -3.25
N VAL A 230 -15.98 10.56 -4.47
CA VAL A 230 -15.08 11.10 -5.51
C VAL A 230 -15.49 12.52 -5.86
N SER A 231 -16.78 12.72 -6.17
CA SER A 231 -17.34 14.04 -6.47
C SER A 231 -17.22 14.97 -5.27
N ALA A 232 -17.46 14.48 -4.05
CA ALA A 232 -17.27 15.26 -2.82
C ALA A 232 -15.80 15.70 -2.64
N SER A 233 -14.84 14.79 -2.83
CA SER A 233 -13.40 15.09 -2.75
C SER A 233 -13.02 16.20 -3.73
N VAL A 234 -13.49 16.10 -4.97
CA VAL A 234 -13.24 17.11 -6.00
C VAL A 234 -13.85 18.46 -5.61
N MET A 235 -15.07 18.50 -5.11
CA MET A 235 -15.70 19.75 -4.66
C MET A 235 -14.93 20.40 -3.51
N ILE A 236 -14.56 19.62 -2.50
CA ILE A 236 -13.77 20.09 -1.35
C ILE A 236 -12.44 20.70 -1.82
N LEU A 237 -11.71 19.96 -2.66
CA LEU A 237 -10.35 20.30 -3.05
C LEU A 237 -10.27 21.38 -4.14
N SER A 238 -11.31 21.54 -4.97
CA SER A 238 -11.35 22.60 -5.99
C SER A 238 -11.39 24.00 -5.39
N SER A 239 -11.65 24.13 -4.07
CA SER A 239 -11.55 25.41 -3.36
C SER A 239 -10.11 25.84 -3.06
N ILE A 240 -9.14 24.92 -3.16
CA ILE A 240 -7.72 25.14 -2.88
C ILE A 240 -7.03 25.54 -4.18
N LYS A 241 -6.78 26.83 -4.37
CA LYS A 241 -6.26 27.39 -5.65
C LYS A 241 -4.83 26.93 -5.97
N GLU A 242 -4.05 26.63 -4.94
CA GLU A 242 -2.66 26.22 -5.03
C GLU A 242 -2.49 24.75 -5.41
N LEU A 243 -3.57 23.96 -5.38
CA LEU A 243 -3.51 22.54 -5.72
C LEU A 243 -3.40 22.36 -7.24
N PRO A 244 -2.41 21.61 -7.76
CA PRO A 244 -2.25 21.44 -9.20
C PRO A 244 -3.47 20.77 -9.85
N GLU A 245 -3.84 21.20 -11.06
CA GLU A 245 -4.97 20.63 -11.79
C GLU A 245 -4.79 19.13 -12.07
N ALA A 246 -3.55 18.69 -12.33
CA ALA A 246 -3.21 17.29 -12.51
C ALA A 246 -3.51 16.44 -11.26
N VAL A 247 -3.42 17.02 -10.07
CA VAL A 247 -3.78 16.36 -8.80
C VAL A 247 -5.29 16.20 -8.70
N ILE A 248 -6.06 17.26 -8.96
CA ILE A 248 -7.53 17.18 -9.00
C ILE A 248 -8.00 16.18 -10.05
N GLN A 249 -7.37 16.15 -11.22
CA GLN A 249 -7.66 15.19 -12.27
C GLN A 249 -7.39 13.76 -11.82
N ALA A 250 -6.26 13.51 -11.15
CA ALA A 250 -5.95 12.19 -10.60
C ALA A 250 -7.04 11.72 -9.63
N ILE A 251 -7.49 12.59 -8.73
CA ILE A 251 -8.51 12.29 -7.72
C ILE A 251 -9.86 11.92 -8.38
N LYS A 252 -10.26 12.64 -9.44
CA LYS A 252 -11.46 12.32 -10.24
C LYS A 252 -11.44 10.91 -10.82
N GLU A 253 -10.25 10.39 -11.08
CA GLU A 253 -10.01 9.18 -11.87
C GLU A 253 -9.45 8.02 -11.05
N THR A 254 -9.12 8.20 -9.76
CA THR A 254 -8.51 7.15 -8.91
C THR A 254 -9.30 5.86 -8.88
N HIS A 255 -10.64 5.95 -8.96
CA HIS A 255 -11.53 4.78 -8.93
C HIS A 255 -11.93 4.28 -10.32
N GLU A 256 -11.43 4.91 -11.38
CA GLU A 256 -11.54 4.42 -12.74
C GLU A 256 -10.61 3.21 -12.96
N ARG A 257 -10.91 2.40 -13.97
CA ARG A 257 -10.18 1.16 -14.26
C ARG A 257 -9.77 1.12 -15.71
N MET A 258 -8.64 0.48 -16.00
CA MET A 258 -8.09 0.43 -17.36
C MET A 258 -9.06 -0.20 -18.38
N ASP A 259 -9.95 -1.09 -17.93
CA ASP A 259 -11.01 -1.75 -18.72
C ASP A 259 -12.31 -0.93 -18.86
N GLY A 260 -12.39 0.26 -18.23
CA GLY A 260 -13.56 1.13 -18.23
C GLY A 260 -14.69 0.69 -17.29
N LYS A 261 -14.48 -0.32 -16.43
CA LYS A 261 -15.48 -0.79 -15.45
C LYS A 261 -15.42 -0.03 -14.12
N GLY A 262 -14.57 0.98 -14.02
CA GLY A 262 -14.47 1.85 -12.85
C GLY A 262 -15.59 2.88 -12.78
N TYR A 263 -15.43 3.83 -11.86
CA TYR A 263 -16.38 4.89 -11.61
C TYR A 263 -15.64 6.20 -11.31
N PRO A 264 -16.28 7.38 -11.47
CA PRO A 264 -17.70 7.60 -11.74
C PRO A 264 -18.12 7.57 -13.22
N LYS A 265 -17.20 7.73 -14.17
CA LYS A 265 -17.48 7.93 -15.59
C LYS A 265 -17.20 6.71 -16.47
N GLY A 266 -16.46 5.71 -15.97
CA GLY A 266 -16.09 4.53 -16.76
C GLY A 266 -15.04 4.84 -17.82
N ILE A 267 -14.09 5.72 -17.50
CA ILE A 267 -13.03 6.16 -18.41
C ILE A 267 -12.09 4.98 -18.70
N LYS A 268 -11.73 4.79 -19.98
CA LYS A 268 -10.84 3.71 -20.41
C LYS A 268 -9.38 4.11 -20.25
N GLY A 269 -8.53 3.10 -20.03
CA GLY A 269 -7.16 3.29 -19.54
C GLY A 269 -6.26 4.24 -20.33
N GLY A 270 -6.44 4.37 -21.65
CA GLY A 270 -5.63 5.29 -22.47
C GLY A 270 -5.81 6.76 -22.09
N GLU A 271 -6.96 7.12 -21.53
CA GLU A 271 -7.34 8.49 -21.18
C GLU A 271 -7.09 8.82 -19.71
N LEU A 272 -6.85 7.80 -18.86
CA LEU A 272 -6.61 8.00 -17.43
C LEU A 272 -5.28 8.70 -17.17
N SER A 273 -5.27 9.64 -16.23
CA SER A 273 -4.07 10.25 -15.69
C SER A 273 -3.09 9.17 -15.21
N GLU A 274 -1.80 9.39 -15.51
CA GLU A 274 -0.72 8.52 -15.03
C GLU A 274 -0.71 8.42 -13.49
N TYR A 275 -1.08 9.51 -12.79
CA TYR A 275 -1.21 9.52 -11.33
C TYR A 275 -2.38 8.69 -10.85
N ALA A 276 -3.55 8.80 -11.49
CA ALA A 276 -4.72 8.00 -11.12
C ALA A 276 -4.43 6.51 -11.23
N ARG A 277 -3.75 6.07 -12.30
CA ARG A 277 -3.36 4.65 -12.48
C ARG A 277 -2.47 4.13 -11.36
N ILE A 278 -1.60 4.97 -10.81
CA ILE A 278 -0.73 4.61 -9.67
C ILE A 278 -1.52 4.58 -8.37
N ILE A 279 -2.24 5.67 -8.07
CA ILE A 279 -2.99 5.81 -6.83
C ILE A 279 -4.04 4.70 -6.74
N ALA A 280 -4.72 4.35 -7.83
CA ALA A 280 -5.70 3.27 -7.88
C ALA A 280 -5.15 1.92 -7.39
N ILE A 281 -3.89 1.60 -7.68
CA ILE A 281 -3.24 0.37 -7.25
C ILE A 281 -2.98 0.41 -5.73
N ALA A 282 -2.37 1.50 -5.25
CA ALA A 282 -2.09 1.70 -3.83
C ALA A 282 -3.37 1.69 -3.00
N ASP A 283 -4.36 2.46 -3.43
CA ASP A 283 -5.70 2.58 -2.85
C ASP A 283 -6.41 1.24 -2.73
N THR A 284 -6.49 0.49 -3.85
CA THR A 284 -7.20 -0.79 -3.87
C THR A 284 -6.52 -1.82 -2.97
N TYR A 285 -5.19 -1.86 -2.97
CA TYR A 285 -4.44 -2.78 -2.12
C TYR A 285 -4.60 -2.41 -0.65
N GLU A 286 -4.39 -1.15 -0.27
CA GLU A 286 -4.54 -0.65 1.10
C GLU A 286 -5.92 -0.97 1.65
N ALA A 287 -6.96 -0.60 0.90
CA ALA A 287 -8.34 -0.80 1.30
C ALA A 287 -8.69 -2.28 1.45
N ALA A 288 -7.98 -3.19 0.77
CA ALA A 288 -8.20 -4.62 0.83
C ALA A 288 -7.48 -5.31 2.01
N VAL A 289 -6.26 -4.88 2.34
CA VAL A 289 -5.42 -5.51 3.38
C VAL A 289 -5.59 -4.92 4.77
N HIS A 290 -6.36 -3.85 4.93
CA HIS A 290 -6.74 -3.30 6.23
C HIS A 290 -8.21 -3.56 6.59
N SER A 291 -8.46 -3.67 7.89
CA SER A 291 -9.79 -3.88 8.42
C SER A 291 -10.60 -2.59 8.38
N ARG A 292 -11.89 -2.72 8.07
CA ARG A 292 -12.89 -1.64 8.12
C ARG A 292 -14.01 -2.09 9.04
N VAL A 293 -14.77 -1.17 9.62
CA VAL A 293 -15.84 -1.49 10.58
C VAL A 293 -16.84 -2.55 10.03
N TYR A 294 -17.14 -2.50 8.73
CA TYR A 294 -18.05 -3.42 8.06
C TYR A 294 -17.38 -4.63 7.36
N ARG A 295 -16.05 -4.72 7.37
CA ARG A 295 -15.31 -5.71 6.55
C ARG A 295 -13.94 -6.07 7.16
N PRO A 296 -13.64 -7.36 7.38
CA PRO A 296 -12.33 -7.79 7.85
C PRO A 296 -11.23 -7.56 6.79
N LYS A 297 -9.98 -7.43 7.24
CA LYS A 297 -8.80 -7.45 6.36
C LYS A 297 -8.66 -8.78 5.61
N ARG A 298 -8.02 -8.75 4.45
CA ARG A 298 -7.67 -9.93 3.64
C ARG A 298 -6.16 -10.15 3.61
N SER A 299 -5.72 -11.36 3.28
CA SER A 299 -4.30 -11.67 3.15
C SER A 299 -3.67 -10.87 1.99
N PRO A 300 -2.50 -10.21 2.21
CA PRO A 300 -1.74 -9.55 1.14
C PRO A 300 -1.52 -10.42 -0.11
N HIS A 301 -1.12 -11.68 0.08
CA HIS A 301 -0.91 -12.61 -1.02
C HIS A 301 -2.20 -12.88 -1.82
N GLU A 302 -3.34 -13.03 -1.15
CA GLU A 302 -4.63 -13.23 -1.84
C GLU A 302 -5.05 -12.00 -2.63
N VAL A 303 -4.85 -10.81 -2.07
CA VAL A 303 -5.14 -9.54 -2.74
C VAL A 303 -4.25 -9.36 -3.98
N ILE A 304 -2.94 -9.58 -3.85
CA ILE A 304 -2.01 -9.52 -5.00
C ILE A 304 -2.41 -10.52 -6.07
N LYS A 305 -2.74 -11.76 -5.67
CA LYS A 305 -3.19 -12.80 -6.61
C LYS A 305 -4.43 -12.36 -7.36
N GLU A 306 -5.42 -11.78 -6.67
CA GLU A 306 -6.65 -11.26 -7.27
C GLU A 306 -6.38 -10.09 -8.23
N MET A 307 -5.51 -9.16 -7.84
CA MET A 307 -5.09 -8.04 -8.69
C MET A 307 -4.38 -8.54 -9.96
N LEU A 308 -3.67 -9.67 -9.90
CA LEU A 308 -3.03 -10.31 -11.04
C LEU A 308 -3.99 -11.15 -11.91
N SER A 309 -4.90 -11.92 -11.29
CA SER A 309 -5.73 -12.91 -12.00
C SER A 309 -7.12 -12.40 -12.40
N SER A 310 -7.81 -11.77 -11.45
CA SER A 310 -9.23 -11.45 -11.53
C SER A 310 -9.46 -10.05 -12.07
N ALA A 311 -8.53 -9.15 -11.79
CA ALA A 311 -8.48 -7.77 -12.27
C ALA A 311 -7.60 -7.62 -13.54
N SER A 312 -7.41 -8.71 -14.30
CA SER A 312 -6.69 -8.71 -15.57
C SER A 312 -7.29 -7.64 -16.49
N GLY A 313 -6.56 -6.53 -16.66
CA GLY A 313 -6.97 -5.40 -17.49
C GLY A 313 -7.65 -4.26 -16.73
N SER A 314 -7.86 -4.33 -15.41
CA SER A 314 -8.39 -3.21 -14.61
C SER A 314 -7.29 -2.27 -14.11
N PHE A 315 -6.04 -2.72 -14.05
CA PHE A 315 -4.87 -1.95 -13.62
C PHE A 315 -3.83 -1.79 -14.72
N ASP A 316 -3.04 -0.72 -14.64
CA ASP A 316 -1.88 -0.53 -15.51
C ASP A 316 -0.83 -1.62 -15.21
N GLY A 317 -0.48 -2.42 -16.21
CA GLY A 317 0.40 -3.58 -16.02
C GLY A 317 1.83 -3.20 -15.61
N ARG A 318 2.34 -2.04 -16.07
CA ARG A 318 3.68 -1.56 -15.70
C ARG A 318 3.69 -1.12 -14.24
N ALA A 319 2.69 -0.33 -13.84
CA ALA A 319 2.55 0.14 -12.47
C ALA A 319 2.27 -1.02 -11.50
N LEU A 320 1.42 -1.98 -11.86
CA LEU A 320 1.12 -3.15 -11.02
C LEU A 320 2.35 -4.04 -10.82
N LYS A 321 3.16 -4.25 -11.88
CA LYS A 321 4.42 -4.98 -11.76
C LYS A 321 5.40 -4.27 -10.84
N ALA A 322 5.56 -2.95 -10.98
CA ALA A 322 6.40 -2.14 -10.10
C ALA A 322 5.91 -2.18 -8.65
N PHE A 323 4.59 -2.16 -8.44
CA PHE A 323 3.97 -2.30 -7.12
C PHE A 323 4.32 -3.63 -6.46
N ILE A 324 4.15 -4.76 -7.17
CA ILE A 324 4.46 -6.09 -6.64
C ILE A 324 5.94 -6.21 -6.29
N ASN A 325 6.82 -5.63 -7.09
CA ASN A 325 8.26 -5.60 -6.79
C ASN A 325 8.56 -4.78 -5.52
N LEU A 326 7.84 -3.68 -5.30
CA LEU A 326 8.00 -2.83 -4.12
C LEU A 326 7.58 -3.55 -2.83
N ILE A 327 6.40 -4.17 -2.81
CA ILE A 327 5.86 -4.79 -1.58
C ILE A 327 6.35 -6.23 -1.37
N GLY A 328 6.72 -6.92 -2.45
CA GLY A 328 6.92 -8.36 -2.45
C GLY A 328 5.62 -9.16 -2.39
N ILE A 329 5.62 -10.39 -2.92
CA ILE A 329 4.45 -11.27 -2.86
C ILE A 329 4.12 -11.66 -1.40
N TYR A 330 5.17 -11.80 -0.58
CA TYR A 330 5.07 -11.97 0.86
C TYR A 330 5.86 -10.84 1.52
N PRO A 331 5.17 -9.77 1.96
CA PRO A 331 5.83 -8.61 2.57
C PRO A 331 6.63 -8.99 3.82
N ALA A 332 7.68 -8.22 4.11
CA ALA A 332 8.41 -8.36 5.37
C ALA A 332 7.46 -8.26 6.57
N GLY A 333 7.70 -9.09 7.58
CA GLY A 333 6.80 -9.22 8.74
C GLY A 333 5.69 -10.26 8.58
N SER A 334 5.32 -10.63 7.35
CA SER A 334 4.25 -11.62 7.09
C SER A 334 4.59 -12.99 7.68
N TYR A 335 3.59 -13.72 8.17
CA TYR A 335 3.74 -15.12 8.55
C TYR A 335 3.38 -16.05 7.40
N VAL A 336 4.13 -17.13 7.24
CA VAL A 336 3.93 -18.13 6.18
C VAL A 336 4.08 -19.54 6.75
N GLU A 337 3.23 -20.46 6.29
CA GLU A 337 3.39 -21.89 6.50
C GLU A 337 4.17 -22.47 5.31
N LEU A 338 5.24 -23.19 5.60
CA LEU A 338 6.03 -23.91 4.60
C LEU A 338 5.40 -25.27 4.28
N ASN A 339 5.80 -25.89 3.17
CA ASN A 339 5.41 -27.26 2.83
C ASN A 339 5.86 -28.30 3.86
N SER A 340 6.84 -27.99 4.72
CA SER A 340 7.24 -28.78 5.88
C SER A 340 6.29 -28.67 7.09
N ALA A 341 5.21 -27.87 6.99
CA ALA A 341 4.31 -27.47 8.08
C ALA A 341 4.93 -26.55 9.16
N GLU A 342 6.23 -26.24 9.05
CA GLU A 342 6.88 -25.21 9.85
C GLU A 342 6.29 -23.82 9.54
N ILE A 343 6.26 -22.94 10.54
CA ILE A 343 5.81 -21.56 10.37
C ILE A 343 7.01 -20.62 10.44
N ALA A 344 7.07 -19.70 9.49
CA ALA A 344 8.13 -18.72 9.41
C ALA A 344 7.58 -17.29 9.32
N LYS A 345 8.38 -16.33 9.80
CA LYS A 345 8.17 -14.90 9.60
C LYS A 345 9.08 -14.40 8.48
N VAL A 346 8.53 -13.69 7.50
CA VAL A 346 9.30 -13.12 6.39
C VAL A 346 10.16 -11.97 6.90
N ILE A 347 11.45 -11.99 6.56
CA ILE A 347 12.42 -10.98 6.96
C ILE A 347 12.70 -10.01 5.82
N SER A 348 12.80 -10.51 4.59
CA SER A 348 12.95 -9.68 3.39
C SER A 348 12.46 -10.42 2.16
N SER A 349 11.95 -9.66 1.19
CA SER A 349 11.66 -10.13 -0.16
C SER A 349 12.93 -10.45 -0.94
N ASN A 350 12.78 -11.17 -2.05
CA ASN A 350 13.87 -11.43 -2.99
C ASN A 350 13.44 -10.94 -4.38
N ASP A 351 14.10 -9.88 -4.87
CA ASP A 351 13.73 -9.21 -6.11
C ASP A 351 13.76 -10.14 -7.33
N ASN A 352 14.70 -11.08 -7.37
CA ASN A 352 14.84 -12.03 -8.47
C ASN A 352 13.91 -13.25 -8.32
N PHE A 353 13.52 -13.58 -7.10
CA PHE A 353 12.64 -14.72 -6.81
C PHE A 353 11.54 -14.33 -5.81
N PRO A 354 10.50 -13.58 -6.24
CA PRO A 354 9.50 -13.01 -5.32
C PRO A 354 8.73 -14.03 -4.47
N LEU A 355 8.63 -15.29 -4.93
CA LEU A 355 8.02 -16.41 -4.20
C LEU A 355 8.99 -17.11 -3.22
N ARG A 356 10.25 -16.71 -3.18
CA ARG A 356 11.31 -17.32 -2.36
C ARG A 356 12.03 -16.28 -1.50
N PRO A 357 11.32 -15.67 -0.52
CA PRO A 357 11.89 -14.68 0.40
C PRO A 357 12.86 -15.32 1.41
N MET A 358 13.53 -14.46 2.19
CA MET A 358 14.27 -14.88 3.37
C MET A 358 13.36 -14.85 4.60
N VAL A 359 13.38 -15.91 5.41
CA VAL A 359 12.42 -16.14 6.50
C VAL A 359 13.10 -16.62 7.79
N HIS A 360 12.55 -16.27 8.95
CA HIS A 360 12.86 -16.89 10.23
C HIS A 360 11.82 -17.96 10.56
N ILE A 361 12.20 -19.23 10.65
CA ILE A 361 11.32 -20.26 11.19
C ILE A 361 11.17 -20.01 12.69
N ILE A 362 9.93 -19.89 13.14
CA ILE A 362 9.56 -19.57 14.52
C ILE A 362 8.78 -20.70 15.19
N PHE A 363 8.10 -21.55 14.42
CA PHE A 363 7.46 -22.78 14.91
C PHE A 363 7.90 -23.97 14.08
N ASP A 364 8.12 -25.11 14.73
CA ASP A 364 8.42 -26.37 14.06
C ASP A 364 7.16 -26.98 13.39
N SER A 365 7.33 -28.14 12.76
CA SER A 365 6.24 -28.86 12.09
C SER A 365 5.13 -29.34 13.04
N ASN A 366 5.39 -29.40 14.34
CA ASN A 366 4.44 -29.76 15.39
C ASN A 366 3.79 -28.53 16.04
N ARG A 367 3.96 -27.34 15.45
CA ARG A 367 3.49 -26.04 15.98
C ARG A 367 4.12 -25.65 17.31
N LYS A 368 5.23 -26.27 17.71
CA LYS A 368 5.97 -25.86 18.91
C LYS A 368 6.87 -24.69 18.58
N ARG A 369 6.84 -23.65 19.43
CA ARG A 369 7.69 -22.47 19.25
C ARG A 369 9.16 -22.84 19.43
N LEU A 370 9.99 -22.40 18.51
CA LEU A 370 11.44 -22.55 18.60
C LEU A 370 12.02 -21.52 19.58
N ASN A 371 12.96 -21.94 20.42
CA ASN A 371 13.69 -21.03 21.30
C ASN A 371 14.59 -20.08 20.50
N GLU A 372 15.21 -20.61 19.44
CA GLU A 372 16.05 -19.86 18.53
C GLU A 372 15.48 -19.92 17.11
N PRO A 373 15.00 -18.79 16.56
CA PRO A 373 14.52 -18.76 15.20
C PRO A 373 15.61 -19.12 14.19
N ARG A 374 15.29 -19.96 13.21
CA ARG A 374 16.23 -20.35 12.15
C ARG A 374 16.08 -19.48 10.92
N LEU A 375 17.14 -18.75 10.54
CA LEU A 375 17.16 -17.96 9.30
C LEU A 375 17.37 -18.86 8.08
N ILE A 376 16.45 -18.78 7.13
CA ILE A 376 16.49 -19.55 5.88
C ILE A 376 16.26 -18.63 4.70
N ASN A 377 17.12 -18.74 3.69
CA ASN A 377 16.87 -18.17 2.37
C ASN A 377 16.21 -19.23 1.48
N LEU A 378 14.91 -19.07 1.18
CA LEU A 378 14.15 -20.03 0.38
C LEU A 378 14.63 -20.12 -1.08
N ALA A 379 15.39 -19.12 -1.57
CA ALA A 379 16.00 -19.19 -2.90
C ALA A 379 17.20 -20.15 -2.95
N LYS A 380 17.79 -20.49 -1.79
CA LYS A 380 18.89 -21.46 -1.67
C LYS A 380 18.41 -22.87 -1.27
N GLN A 381 17.14 -23.02 -0.89
CA GLN A 381 16.55 -24.27 -0.40
C GLN A 381 15.39 -24.68 -1.31
N PHE A 382 15.69 -25.40 -2.40
CA PHE A 382 14.72 -25.67 -3.47
C PHE A 382 13.53 -26.55 -3.05
N ASN A 383 13.73 -27.43 -2.07
CA ASN A 383 12.73 -28.34 -1.51
C ASN A 383 11.72 -27.65 -0.58
N LEU A 384 12.03 -26.45 -0.09
CA LEU A 384 11.12 -25.66 0.74
C LEU A 384 10.40 -24.63 -0.12
N TYR A 385 9.09 -24.54 0.07
CA TYR A 385 8.25 -23.52 -0.54
C TYR A 385 7.12 -23.10 0.40
N ILE A 386 6.64 -21.87 0.19
CA ILE A 386 5.52 -21.33 0.96
C ILE A 386 4.24 -22.03 0.48
N LYS A 387 3.59 -22.74 1.41
CA LYS A 387 2.31 -23.43 1.18
C LYS A 387 1.14 -22.46 1.29
N LYS A 388 1.15 -21.57 2.29
CA LYS A 388 0.17 -20.49 2.45
C LYS A 388 0.70 -19.35 3.33
N GLN A 389 0.15 -18.15 3.16
CA GLN A 389 0.32 -17.05 4.12
C GLN A 389 -0.63 -17.28 5.31
N LEU A 390 -0.20 -16.90 6.51
CA LEU A 390 -1.00 -16.92 7.73
C LEU A 390 -1.23 -15.48 8.20
N LEU A 391 -2.42 -15.20 8.73
CA LEU A 391 -2.73 -13.93 9.39
C LEU A 391 -2.22 -13.92 10.84
N ASP A 392 -2.01 -12.73 11.40
CA ASP A 392 -1.54 -12.55 12.78
C ASP A 392 -2.43 -13.27 13.80
N GLU A 393 -3.76 -13.27 13.59
CA GLU A 393 -4.69 -13.92 14.50
C GLU A 393 -4.59 -15.46 14.46
N GLU A 394 -4.25 -16.03 13.30
CA GLU A 394 -4.01 -17.47 13.17
C GLU A 394 -2.75 -17.88 13.94
N VAL A 395 -1.69 -17.07 13.85
CA VAL A 395 -0.43 -17.32 14.57
C VAL A 395 -0.59 -17.08 16.07
N ALA A 396 -1.34 -16.05 16.47
CA ALA A 396 -1.59 -15.74 17.87
C ALA A 396 -2.31 -16.88 18.61
N LYS A 397 -3.20 -17.63 17.94
CA LYS A 397 -3.87 -18.81 18.51
C LYS A 397 -2.89 -19.92 18.87
N LEU A 398 -1.88 -20.16 18.01
CA LEU A 398 -0.86 -21.18 18.25
C LEU A 398 0.01 -20.88 19.46
N THR A 399 0.26 -19.59 19.74
CA THR A 399 1.01 -19.16 20.93
C THR A 399 0.22 -19.26 22.24
N LYS A 400 -1.11 -19.45 22.18
CA LYS A 400 -1.97 -19.59 23.37
C LYS A 400 -2.24 -21.04 23.74
N GLU A 401 -2.00 -21.97 22.82
CA GLU A 401 -2.27 -23.41 22.97
C GLU A 401 -1.03 -24.23 23.38
N GLY A 402 0.15 -23.61 23.45
CA GLY A 402 1.41 -24.23 23.89
C GLY A 402 2.11 -23.39 24.94
#